data_AF-X1S8D8-F1
#
_entry.id   AF-X1S8D8-F1
#
_cell.length_a   1.000
_cell.length_b   1.000
_cell.length_c   1.000
_cell.angle_alpha   90.00
_cell.angle_beta   90.00
_cell.angle_gamma   90.00
#
_symmetry.space_group_name_H-M   'P 1'
#
loop_
_entity.id
_entity.type
_entity.pdbx_description
1 polymer ?
#
loop_
_entity_poly.entity_id
_entity_poly.type
_entity_poly.pdbx_seq_one_letter_code
_entity_poly.pdbx_strand_id
1 'polypeptide(L)'
;MAAKDSKGQVCYLCGESIEDSPEDIGLKLARDHVPPRLFYPKAIRKKENLNLEVAQSHQKCNEYYRKDEELIKSAQSRKIGCLEEAISSTITILEKLYGTNSEKLKAYIHLYQDYVRNPHKNAAIVYESIHSGTLGILKSIKSEVAAGLVGNLELQAQGGIFADFITLARESLDENKDVAAVLVSAALEDALKRFALQSNLDVAEKDMSEVINALKSKGLLKDPQASIVQGHTKLRNKAFHANWDNIETASVNSAIAFTESFILDKFSSN
;
A
#
# COMPACT_ATOMS: atom_id res chain seq x y z
N MET A 1 55.42 -22.34 34.86
CA MET A 1 55.17 -20.98 34.34
C MET A 1 56.23 -20.70 33.29
N ALA A 2 55.90 -20.84 32.00
CA ALA A 2 56.81 -20.52 30.92
C ALA A 2 56.81 -18.99 30.70
N ALA A 3 57.97 -18.36 30.86
CA ALA A 3 58.19 -17.00 30.39
C ALA A 3 58.00 -17.00 28.86
N LYS A 4 56.92 -16.39 28.37
CA LYS A 4 56.76 -16.17 26.93
C LYS A 4 57.75 -15.09 26.52
N ASP A 5 58.64 -15.44 25.60
CA ASP A 5 59.48 -14.50 24.85
C ASP A 5 58.66 -13.28 24.44
N SER A 6 59.02 -12.11 24.98
CA SER A 6 58.37 -10.83 24.67
C SER A 6 58.98 -10.15 23.44
N LYS A 7 59.85 -10.82 22.69
CA LYS A 7 60.49 -10.21 21.52
C LYS A 7 59.51 -10.05 20.37
N GLY A 8 59.11 -8.80 20.12
CA GLY A 8 58.45 -8.37 18.88
C GLY A 8 56.96 -8.68 18.80
N GLN A 9 56.18 -8.27 19.81
CA GLN A 9 54.72 -8.34 19.69
C GLN A 9 54.25 -7.30 18.66
N VAL A 10 53.64 -7.77 17.58
CA VAL A 10 53.11 -6.93 16.50
C VAL A 10 51.63 -6.69 16.74
N CYS A 11 51.17 -5.45 16.55
CA CYS A 11 49.76 -5.12 16.58
C CYS A 11 49.06 -5.78 15.39
N TYR A 12 48.04 -6.61 15.64
CA TYR A 12 47.34 -7.32 14.56
C TYR A 12 46.51 -6.40 13.64
N LEU A 13 46.20 -5.18 14.07
CA LEU A 13 45.40 -4.21 13.30
C LEU A 13 46.25 -3.42 12.30
N CYS A 14 47.43 -2.94 12.71
CA CYS A 14 48.29 -2.11 11.86
C CYS A 14 49.56 -2.80 11.37
N GLY A 15 49.97 -3.93 11.96
CA GLY A 15 51.18 -4.65 11.59
C GLY A 15 52.48 -4.06 12.15
N GLU A 16 52.42 -3.01 12.99
CA GLU A 16 53.58 -2.38 13.62
C GLU A 16 53.91 -3.00 14.98
N SER A 17 55.17 -2.86 15.41
CA SER A 17 55.64 -3.30 16.73
C SER A 17 54.94 -2.54 17.85
N ILE A 18 54.51 -3.24 18.89
CA ILE A 18 53.84 -2.64 20.04
C ILE A 18 54.84 -1.90 20.95
N GLU A 19 56.12 -2.29 20.91
CA GLU A 19 57.16 -1.70 21.76
C GLU A 19 57.71 -0.36 21.21
N ASP A 20 57.49 -0.07 19.93
CA ASP A 20 58.14 1.04 19.21
C ASP A 20 57.24 2.27 19.02
N SER A 21 55.98 2.22 19.47
CA SER A 21 55.04 3.35 19.36
C SER A 21 55.28 4.36 20.50
N PRO A 22 55.68 5.62 20.20
CA PRO A 22 55.83 6.66 21.21
C PRO A 22 54.54 6.95 21.99
N GLU A 23 53.40 6.61 21.41
CA GLU A 23 52.06 6.85 21.94
C GLU A 23 51.62 5.77 22.94
N ASP A 24 52.27 4.61 22.95
CA ASP A 24 51.93 3.46 23.82
C ASP A 24 52.88 3.29 25.01
N ILE A 25 53.86 4.19 25.17
CA ILE A 25 54.80 4.20 26.30
C ILE A 25 54.02 4.43 27.60
N GLY A 26 53.82 3.35 28.36
CA GLY A 26 53.08 3.36 29.63
C GLY A 26 51.59 3.03 29.52
N LEU A 27 51.05 2.80 28.31
CA LEU A 27 49.68 2.33 28.12
C LEU A 27 49.60 0.81 28.31
N LYS A 28 48.49 0.35 28.91
CA LYS A 28 48.25 -1.10 29.07
C LYS A 28 47.88 -1.68 27.71
N LEU A 29 48.63 -2.70 27.27
CA LEU A 29 48.33 -3.53 26.09
C LEU A 29 46.83 -3.80 25.98
N ALA A 30 46.21 -3.35 24.89
CA ALA A 30 44.83 -3.67 24.60
C ALA A 30 44.73 -5.10 24.08
N ARG A 31 43.81 -5.85 24.68
CA ARG A 31 43.45 -7.20 24.26
C ARG A 31 42.11 -7.11 23.58
N ASP A 32 42.11 -7.27 22.26
CA ASP A 32 40.86 -7.30 21.49
C ASP A 32 40.53 -8.72 21.04
N HIS A 33 39.25 -8.96 20.83
CA HIS A 33 38.78 -10.25 20.35
C HIS A 33 38.90 -10.35 18.84
N VAL A 34 39.40 -11.49 18.36
CA VAL A 34 39.46 -11.81 16.94
C VAL A 34 38.69 -13.11 16.68
N PRO A 35 37.59 -13.07 15.91
CA PRO A 35 36.91 -11.87 15.40
C PRO A 35 36.28 -11.01 16.52
N PRO A 36 35.94 -9.74 16.25
CA PRO A 36 35.47 -8.82 17.27
C PRO A 36 34.12 -9.20 17.87
N ARG A 37 33.95 -8.88 19.16
CA ARG A 37 32.71 -9.18 19.91
C ARG A 37 31.48 -8.48 19.34
N LEU A 38 31.63 -7.33 18.68
CA LEU A 38 30.52 -6.55 18.16
C LEU A 38 29.85 -7.24 16.96
N PHE A 39 30.57 -8.02 16.15
CA PHE A 39 30.01 -8.84 15.05
C PHE A 39 29.37 -10.15 15.53
N TYR A 40 29.74 -10.64 16.71
CA TYR A 40 29.24 -11.90 17.26
C TYR A 40 28.56 -11.68 18.62
N PRO A 41 27.26 -11.31 18.63
CA PRO A 41 26.46 -11.18 19.85
C PRO A 41 26.59 -12.41 20.76
N LYS A 42 26.50 -12.20 22.08
CA LYS A 42 26.67 -13.26 23.09
C LYS A 42 25.77 -14.48 22.83
N ALA A 43 24.56 -14.26 22.29
CA ALA A 43 23.64 -15.34 21.92
C ALA A 43 24.19 -16.24 20.80
N ILE A 44 24.76 -15.66 19.73
CA ILE A 44 25.36 -16.41 18.62
C ILE A 44 26.61 -17.14 19.11
N ARG A 45 27.47 -16.48 19.91
CA ARG A 45 28.67 -17.11 20.48
C ARG A 45 28.35 -18.34 21.32
N LYS A 46 27.28 -18.26 22.12
CA LYS A 46 26.82 -19.38 22.95
C LYS A 46 26.21 -20.51 22.09
N LYS A 47 25.48 -20.17 21.03
CA LYS A 47 24.83 -21.14 20.15
C LYS A 47 25.82 -21.90 19.27
N GLU A 48 26.74 -21.17 18.65
CA GLU A 48 27.70 -21.71 17.66
C GLU A 48 29.06 -22.07 18.31
N ASN A 49 29.16 -22.02 19.64
CA ASN A 49 30.36 -22.31 20.43
C ASN A 49 31.63 -21.59 19.93
N LEU A 50 31.50 -20.31 19.58
CA LEU A 50 32.60 -19.52 19.02
C LEU A 50 33.57 -19.10 20.13
N ASN A 51 34.73 -19.73 20.15
CA ASN A 51 35.87 -19.29 20.95
C ASN A 51 36.56 -18.12 20.24
N LEU A 52 36.27 -16.90 20.70
CA LEU A 52 36.98 -15.72 20.20
C LEU A 52 38.40 -15.69 20.76
N GLU A 53 39.39 -15.72 19.88
CA GLU A 53 40.77 -15.52 20.29
C GLU A 53 40.97 -14.09 20.75
N VAL A 54 42.06 -13.85 21.47
CA VAL A 54 42.43 -12.52 21.94
C VAL A 54 43.79 -12.16 21.35
N ALA A 55 43.81 -11.13 20.52
CA ALA A 55 45.02 -10.62 19.90
C ALA A 55 45.43 -9.30 20.54
N GLN A 56 46.71 -8.99 20.47
CA GLN A 56 47.27 -7.76 21.03
C GLN A 56 47.22 -6.64 20.02
N SER A 57 46.79 -5.47 20.46
CA SER A 57 46.75 -4.26 19.65
C SER A 57 47.23 -3.05 20.42
N HIS A 58 47.70 -2.02 19.70
CA HIS A 58 47.84 -0.69 20.29
C HIS A 58 46.48 -0.21 20.78
N GLN A 59 46.46 0.52 21.89
CA GLN A 59 45.22 1.00 22.47
C GLN A 59 44.45 1.91 21.50
N LYS A 60 45.20 2.76 20.79
CA LYS A 60 44.67 3.69 19.78
C LYS A 60 44.09 2.95 18.56
N CYS A 61 44.77 1.93 18.04
CA CYS A 61 44.26 1.11 16.94
C CYS A 61 42.95 0.42 17.32
N ASN A 62 42.88 -0.14 18.53
CA ASN A 62 41.66 -0.77 19.04
C ASN A 62 40.51 0.25 19.18
N GLU A 63 40.81 1.48 19.62
CA GLU A 63 39.79 2.52 19.75
C GLU A 63 39.25 2.98 18.38
N TYR A 64 40.11 3.15 17.37
CA TYR A 64 39.67 3.45 16.00
C TYR A 64 38.82 2.32 15.43
N TYR A 65 39.28 1.08 15.60
CA TYR A 65 38.54 -0.08 15.14
C TYR A 65 37.14 -0.16 15.79
N ARG A 66 37.03 0.08 17.11
CA ARG A 66 35.74 0.17 17.81
C ARG A 66 34.82 1.24 17.23
N LYS A 67 35.36 2.42 16.88
CA LYS A 67 34.58 3.51 16.26
C LYS A 67 34.04 3.11 14.89
N ASP A 68 34.83 2.40 14.08
CA ASP A 68 34.39 1.89 12.79
C ASP A 68 33.26 0.87 12.95
N GLU A 69 33.35 -0.03 13.94
CA GLU A 69 32.28 -0.99 14.25
C GLU A 69 30.99 -0.31 14.71
N GLU A 70 31.08 0.72 15.55
CA GLU A 70 29.94 1.53 15.97
C GLU A 70 29.28 2.24 14.78
N LEU A 71 30.08 2.77 13.85
CA LEU A 71 29.59 3.40 12.63
C LEU A 71 28.83 2.40 11.74
N ILE A 72 29.39 1.20 11.52
CA ILE A 72 28.73 0.12 10.76
C ILE A 72 27.39 -0.26 11.40
N LYS A 73 27.34 -0.40 12.74
CA LYS A 73 26.10 -0.68 13.45
C LYS A 73 25.07 0.43 13.29
N SER A 74 25.48 1.69 13.43
CA SER A 74 24.59 2.84 13.27
C SER A 74 23.99 2.92 11.85
N ALA A 75 24.77 2.55 10.84
CA ALA A 75 24.33 2.52 9.45
C ALA A 75 23.33 1.37 9.21
N GLN A 76 23.57 0.21 9.81
CA GLN A 76 22.66 -0.94 9.73
C GLN A 76 21.33 -0.65 10.44
N SER A 77 21.35 -0.06 11.63
CA SER A 77 20.14 0.36 12.34
C SER A 77 19.32 1.39 11.57
N ARG A 78 19.97 2.36 10.91
CA ARG A 78 19.28 3.34 10.04
C ARG A 78 18.58 2.67 8.86
N LYS A 79 19.24 1.71 8.20
CA LYS A 79 18.63 0.94 7.09
C LYS A 79 17.38 0.18 7.54
N ILE A 80 17.40 -0.41 8.74
CA ILE A 80 16.25 -1.13 9.30
C ILE A 80 15.07 -0.17 9.54
N GLY A 81 15.31 1.01 10.12
CA GLY A 81 14.25 2.00 10.35
C GLY A 81 13.56 2.47 9.07
N CYS A 82 14.33 2.75 8.00
CA CYS A 82 13.74 3.13 6.71
C CYS A 82 12.91 1.99 6.08
N LEU A 83 13.30 0.72 6.31
CA LEU A 83 12.55 -0.42 5.81
C LEU A 83 11.21 -0.58 6.55
N GLU A 84 11.18 -0.40 7.87
CA GLU A 84 9.94 -0.45 8.66
C GLU A 84 8.94 0.63 8.22
N GLU A 85 9.43 1.86 7.98
CA GLU A 85 8.61 2.94 7.43
C GLU A 85 8.04 2.59 6.05
N ALA A 86 8.87 2.03 5.16
CA ALA A 86 8.44 1.63 3.83
C ALA A 86 7.40 0.50 3.88
N ILE A 87 7.56 -0.48 4.78
CA ILE A 87 6.60 -1.57 4.98
C ILE A 87 5.27 -1.00 5.48
N SER A 88 5.29 -0.17 6.52
CA SER A 88 4.08 0.43 7.09
C SER A 88 3.33 1.27 6.05
N SER A 89 4.06 2.09 5.29
CA SER A 89 3.48 2.89 4.20
C SER A 89 2.88 2.01 3.10
N THR A 90 3.55 0.91 2.75
CA THR A 90 3.06 -0.04 1.74
C THR A 90 1.78 -0.73 2.18
N ILE A 91 1.67 -1.11 3.47
CA ILE A 91 0.44 -1.67 4.05
C ILE A 91 -0.71 -0.67 3.92
N THR A 92 -0.51 0.59 4.31
CA THR A 92 -1.55 1.63 4.19
C THR A 92 -2.01 1.84 2.75
N ILE A 93 -1.07 1.87 1.80
CA ILE A 93 -1.42 1.97 0.38
C ILE A 93 -2.25 0.76 -0.06
N LEU A 94 -1.82 -0.46 0.29
CA LEU A 94 -2.55 -1.68 -0.07
C LEU A 94 -3.97 -1.71 0.54
N GLU A 95 -4.13 -1.30 1.80
CA GLU A 95 -5.43 -1.20 2.45
C GLU A 95 -6.36 -0.21 1.73
N LYS A 96 -5.83 0.95 1.32
CA LYS A 96 -6.60 1.98 0.62
C LYS A 96 -6.95 1.59 -0.81
N LEU A 97 -6.06 0.88 -1.50
CA LEU A 97 -6.23 0.54 -2.92
C LEU A 97 -6.92 -0.79 -3.18
N TYR A 98 -6.88 -1.75 -2.24
CA TYR A 98 -7.46 -3.08 -2.45
C TYR A 98 -8.40 -3.51 -1.31
N GLY A 99 -8.47 -2.74 -0.22
CA GLY A 99 -9.25 -3.09 0.97
C GLY A 99 -8.50 -4.00 1.95
N THR A 100 -8.98 -4.00 3.19
CA THR A 100 -8.39 -4.73 4.34
C THR A 100 -8.44 -6.25 4.21
N ASN A 101 -9.30 -6.78 3.33
CA ASN A 101 -9.48 -8.22 3.11
C ASN A 101 -8.84 -8.73 1.81
N SER A 102 -8.07 -7.90 1.10
CA SER A 102 -7.47 -8.33 -0.18
C SER A 102 -6.41 -9.42 0.01
N GLU A 103 -6.41 -10.39 -0.91
CA GLU A 103 -5.41 -11.47 -0.92
C GLU A 103 -3.98 -10.93 -1.07
N LYS A 104 -3.81 -9.82 -1.81
CA LYS A 104 -2.52 -9.11 -1.92
C LYS A 104 -2.05 -8.59 -0.56
N LEU A 105 -2.92 -7.94 0.21
CA LEU A 105 -2.59 -7.43 1.53
C LEU A 105 -2.27 -8.58 2.50
N LYS A 106 -3.09 -9.64 2.52
CA LYS A 106 -2.86 -10.82 3.37
C LYS A 106 -1.51 -11.48 3.07
N ALA A 107 -1.20 -11.69 1.78
CA ALA A 107 0.07 -12.27 1.36
C ALA A 107 1.27 -11.42 1.80
N TYR A 108 1.17 -10.09 1.70
CA TYR A 108 2.24 -9.20 2.13
C TYR A 108 2.40 -9.17 3.65
N ILE A 109 1.29 -9.12 4.40
CA ILE A 109 1.32 -9.20 5.86
C ILE A 109 1.96 -10.51 6.32
N HIS A 110 1.64 -11.65 5.69
CA HIS A 110 2.30 -12.93 5.99
C HIS A 110 3.81 -12.87 5.76
N LEU A 111 4.27 -12.30 4.63
CA LEU A 111 5.70 -12.10 4.36
C LEU A 111 6.38 -11.27 5.47
N TYR A 112 5.73 -10.21 5.92
CA TYR A 112 6.25 -9.35 7.00
C TYR A 112 6.24 -10.07 8.37
N GLN A 113 5.17 -10.80 8.69
CA GLN A 113 5.07 -11.54 9.94
C GLN A 113 6.13 -12.66 10.03
N ASP A 114 6.43 -13.32 8.91
CA ASP A 114 7.47 -14.34 8.84
C ASP A 114 8.86 -13.78 9.17
N TYR A 115 9.13 -12.53 8.78
CA TYR A 115 10.35 -11.81 9.18
C TYR A 115 10.41 -11.55 10.67
N VAL A 116 9.35 -10.94 11.22
CA VAL A 116 9.30 -10.57 12.65
C VAL A 116 9.43 -11.81 13.52
N ARG A 117 8.84 -12.94 13.12
CA ARG A 117 8.85 -14.20 13.88
C ARG A 117 10.17 -14.98 13.77
N ASN A 118 10.98 -14.77 12.74
CA ASN A 118 12.21 -15.55 12.49
C ASN A 118 13.48 -14.69 12.39
N PRO A 119 13.82 -13.87 13.39
CA PRO A 119 15.01 -13.00 13.36
C PRO A 119 16.34 -13.77 13.36
N HIS A 120 16.31 -15.10 13.61
CA HIS A 120 17.50 -15.96 13.67
C HIS A 120 17.88 -16.60 12.32
N LYS A 121 17.05 -16.48 11.27
CA LYS A 121 17.48 -16.76 9.90
C LYS A 121 18.42 -15.63 9.47
N ASN A 122 19.45 -15.96 8.68
CA ASN A 122 20.49 -15.02 8.24
C ASN A 122 19.90 -13.63 7.94
N ALA A 123 20.11 -12.68 8.86
CA ALA A 123 19.35 -11.42 8.90
C ALA A 123 19.50 -10.61 7.60
N ALA A 124 20.63 -10.76 6.92
CA ALA A 124 20.86 -10.20 5.59
C ALA A 124 19.92 -10.78 4.52
N ILE A 125 19.72 -12.10 4.50
CA ILE A 125 18.84 -12.79 3.54
C ILE A 125 17.38 -12.37 3.77
N VAL A 126 16.97 -12.26 5.04
CA VAL A 126 15.59 -11.88 5.36
C VAL A 126 15.33 -10.41 5.05
N TYR A 127 16.28 -9.52 5.36
CA TYR A 127 16.23 -8.11 4.97
C TYR A 127 16.11 -7.95 3.46
N GLU A 128 16.96 -8.64 2.69
CA GLU A 128 16.93 -8.60 1.23
C GLU A 128 15.59 -9.09 0.66
N SER A 129 15.05 -10.16 1.24
CA SER A 129 13.76 -10.74 0.83
C SER A 129 12.60 -9.75 1.01
N ILE A 130 12.51 -9.09 2.16
CA ILE A 130 11.42 -8.13 2.42
C ILE A 130 11.63 -6.85 1.64
N HIS A 131 12.86 -6.35 1.56
CA HIS A 131 13.18 -5.17 0.78
C HIS A 131 12.78 -5.39 -0.69
N SER A 132 13.16 -6.53 -1.27
CA SER A 132 12.76 -6.94 -2.62
C SER A 132 11.23 -7.10 -2.75
N GLY A 133 10.59 -7.76 -1.78
CA GLY A 133 9.13 -7.96 -1.79
C GLY A 133 8.35 -6.65 -1.72
N THR A 134 8.76 -5.74 -0.84
CA THR A 134 8.17 -4.40 -0.67
C THR A 134 8.35 -3.58 -1.95
N LEU A 135 9.56 -3.56 -2.51
CA LEU A 135 9.83 -2.87 -3.78
C LEU A 135 9.03 -3.48 -4.95
N GLY A 136 8.89 -4.80 -4.98
CA GLY A 136 8.09 -5.52 -5.97
C GLY A 136 6.61 -5.12 -5.93
N ILE A 137 6.03 -5.05 -4.73
CA ILE A 137 4.65 -4.60 -4.53
C ILE A 137 4.47 -3.15 -4.97
N LEU A 138 5.34 -2.24 -4.54
CA LEU A 138 5.26 -0.82 -4.93
C LEU A 138 5.39 -0.64 -6.44
N LYS A 139 6.25 -1.42 -7.11
CA LYS A 139 6.34 -1.45 -8.57
C LYS A 139 5.07 -1.99 -9.22
N SER A 140 4.47 -3.05 -8.66
CA SER A 140 3.19 -3.60 -9.14
C SER A 140 2.10 -2.54 -9.04
N ILE A 141 1.95 -1.91 -7.88
CA ILE A 141 0.97 -0.83 -7.65
C ILE A 141 1.18 0.30 -8.64
N LYS A 142 2.42 0.76 -8.83
CA LYS A 142 2.74 1.80 -9.81
C LYS A 142 2.31 1.40 -11.23
N SER A 143 2.59 0.18 -11.65
CA SER A 143 2.21 -0.33 -12.97
C SER A 143 0.69 -0.46 -13.09
N GLU A 144 0.00 -0.93 -12.05
CA GLU A 144 -1.45 -1.06 -12.01
C GLU A 144 -2.15 0.30 -12.07
N VAL A 145 -1.63 1.30 -11.36
CA VAL A 145 -2.09 2.69 -11.46
C VAL A 145 -1.86 3.24 -12.87
N ALA A 146 -0.67 3.07 -13.44
CA ALA A 146 -0.34 3.54 -14.78
C ALA A 146 -1.20 2.86 -15.87
N ALA A 147 -1.63 1.62 -15.62
CA ALA A 147 -2.55 0.87 -16.47
C ALA A 147 -4.03 1.16 -16.20
N GLY A 148 -4.37 2.03 -15.23
CA GLY A 148 -5.75 2.39 -14.88
C GLY A 148 -6.52 1.32 -14.08
N LEU A 149 -5.85 0.30 -13.56
CA LEU A 149 -6.50 -0.83 -12.87
C LEU A 149 -7.03 -0.46 -11.47
N VAL A 150 -6.48 0.59 -10.85
CA VAL A 150 -6.90 1.08 -9.53
C VAL A 150 -8.24 1.83 -9.56
N GLY A 151 -8.66 2.32 -10.74
CA GLY A 151 -9.97 2.95 -10.91
C GLY A 151 -11.14 2.01 -10.59
N ASN A 152 -10.93 0.69 -10.67
CA ASN A 152 -11.95 -0.33 -10.38
C ASN A 152 -12.39 -0.34 -8.90
N LEU A 153 -11.52 0.07 -7.96
CA LEU A 153 -11.89 0.09 -6.53
C LEU A 153 -12.80 1.27 -6.17
N GLU A 154 -12.52 2.45 -6.74
CA GLU A 154 -13.39 3.62 -6.60
C GLU A 154 -14.76 3.35 -7.26
N LEU A 155 -14.74 2.71 -8.42
CA LEU A 155 -15.92 2.15 -9.10
C LEU A 155 -16.73 1.20 -8.21
N GLN A 156 -16.07 0.25 -7.54
CA GLN A 156 -16.71 -0.70 -6.62
C GLN A 156 -17.32 -0.01 -5.38
N ALA A 157 -16.61 0.94 -4.77
CA ALA A 157 -17.13 1.72 -3.66
C ALA A 157 -18.34 2.57 -4.05
N GLN A 158 -18.34 3.12 -5.28
CA GLN A 158 -19.46 3.89 -5.84
C GLN A 158 -20.67 3.02 -6.20
N GLY A 159 -20.44 1.79 -6.68
CA GLY A 159 -21.50 0.79 -6.87
C GLY A 159 -22.34 0.54 -5.61
N GLY A 160 -21.70 0.58 -4.44
CA GLY A 160 -22.38 0.48 -3.14
C GLY A 160 -23.34 1.65 -2.88
N ILE A 161 -22.91 2.89 -3.13
CA ILE A 161 -23.76 4.09 -2.95
C ILE A 161 -24.98 4.03 -3.88
N PHE A 162 -24.80 3.57 -5.11
CA PHE A 162 -25.92 3.39 -6.04
C PHE A 162 -26.89 2.30 -5.58
N ALA A 163 -26.36 1.17 -5.10
CA ALA A 163 -27.19 0.10 -4.56
C ALA A 163 -28.03 0.58 -3.37
N ASP A 164 -27.47 1.43 -2.50
CA ASP A 164 -28.19 2.02 -1.36
C ASP A 164 -29.34 2.93 -1.83
N PHE A 165 -29.09 3.86 -2.77
CA PHE A 165 -30.15 4.71 -3.31
C PHE A 165 -31.27 3.92 -4.00
N ILE A 166 -30.93 2.88 -4.75
CA ILE A 166 -31.90 2.03 -5.44
C ILE A 166 -32.69 1.17 -4.45
N THR A 167 -32.04 0.66 -3.40
CA THR A 167 -32.68 -0.10 -2.32
C THR A 167 -33.68 0.78 -1.58
N LEU A 168 -33.25 1.97 -1.15
CA LEU A 168 -34.12 2.94 -0.49
C LEU A 168 -35.27 3.39 -1.40
N ALA A 169 -35.02 3.56 -2.71
CA ALA A 169 -36.07 3.90 -3.66
C ALA A 169 -37.14 2.80 -3.78
N ARG A 170 -36.73 1.52 -3.77
CA ARG A 170 -37.65 0.38 -3.77
C ARG A 170 -38.48 0.32 -2.49
N GLU A 171 -37.83 0.40 -1.34
CA GLU A 171 -38.49 0.37 -0.03
C GLU A 171 -39.47 1.54 0.12
N SER A 172 -39.08 2.72 -0.36
CA SER A 172 -39.92 3.91 -0.31
C SER A 172 -41.07 3.87 -1.33
N LEU A 173 -41.04 3.04 -2.36
CA LEU A 173 -42.02 3.11 -3.46
C LEU A 173 -43.45 2.79 -2.98
N ASP A 174 -43.57 1.84 -2.06
CA ASP A 174 -44.86 1.40 -1.52
C ASP A 174 -45.42 2.41 -0.49
N GLU A 175 -44.55 3.12 0.23
CA GLU A 175 -44.94 4.08 1.26
C GLU A 175 -45.08 5.52 0.72
N ASN A 176 -44.17 5.93 -0.16
CA ASN A 176 -44.07 7.27 -0.71
C ASN A 176 -43.38 7.28 -2.09
N LYS A 177 -44.20 7.22 -3.16
CA LYS A 177 -43.73 7.27 -4.55
C LYS A 177 -42.86 8.50 -4.87
N ASP A 178 -43.05 9.62 -4.17
CA ASP A 178 -42.36 10.88 -4.45
C ASP A 178 -40.91 10.81 -3.95
N VAL A 179 -40.71 10.26 -2.75
CA VAL A 179 -39.37 9.96 -2.21
C VAL A 179 -38.66 8.97 -3.11
N ALA A 180 -39.34 7.88 -3.50
CA ALA A 180 -38.79 6.90 -4.44
C ALA A 180 -38.38 7.55 -5.78
N ALA A 181 -39.20 8.47 -6.31
CA ALA A 181 -38.92 9.19 -7.54
C ALA A 181 -37.67 10.07 -7.44
N VAL A 182 -37.46 10.75 -6.31
CA VAL A 182 -36.25 11.58 -6.09
C VAL A 182 -35.01 10.72 -5.98
N LEU A 183 -35.05 9.63 -5.20
CA LEU A 183 -33.92 8.74 -4.97
C LEU A 183 -33.43 8.08 -6.26
N VAL A 184 -34.35 7.51 -7.05
CA VAL A 184 -33.99 6.89 -8.34
C VAL A 184 -33.48 7.91 -9.35
N SER A 185 -34.03 9.13 -9.33
CA SER A 185 -33.61 10.21 -10.23
C SER A 185 -32.20 10.68 -9.95
N ALA A 186 -31.83 10.79 -8.67
CA ALA A 186 -30.47 11.11 -8.24
C ALA A 186 -29.48 10.01 -8.64
N ALA A 187 -29.83 8.74 -8.38
CA ALA A 187 -29.01 7.59 -8.75
C ALA A 187 -28.78 7.51 -10.27
N LEU A 188 -29.83 7.71 -11.08
CA LEU A 188 -29.75 7.67 -12.53
C LEU A 188 -28.86 8.78 -13.11
N GLU A 189 -29.03 10.02 -12.65
CA GLU A 189 -28.22 11.15 -13.12
C GLU A 189 -26.74 10.93 -12.80
N ASP A 190 -26.42 10.58 -11.56
CA ASP A 190 -25.04 10.35 -11.14
C ASP A 190 -24.41 9.16 -11.89
N ALA A 191 -25.15 8.05 -12.08
CA ALA A 191 -24.69 6.92 -12.87
C ALA A 191 -24.38 7.30 -14.33
N LEU A 192 -25.23 8.09 -14.99
CA LEU A 192 -25.01 8.50 -16.38
C LEU A 192 -23.83 9.47 -16.52
N LYS A 193 -23.73 10.47 -15.63
CA LYS A 193 -22.62 11.44 -15.64
C LYS A 193 -21.28 10.75 -15.38
N ARG A 194 -21.23 9.83 -14.42
CA ARG A 194 -20.00 9.05 -14.15
C ARG A 194 -19.62 8.14 -15.30
N PHE A 195 -20.58 7.43 -15.90
CA PHE A 195 -20.30 6.58 -17.05
C PHE A 195 -19.72 7.39 -18.23
N ALA A 196 -20.22 8.60 -18.44
CA ALA A 196 -19.69 9.53 -19.42
C ALA A 196 -18.26 9.98 -19.08
N LEU A 197 -17.98 10.37 -17.82
CA LEU A 197 -16.64 10.75 -17.36
C LEU A 197 -15.63 9.60 -17.54
N GLN A 198 -16.01 8.37 -17.18
CA GLN A 198 -15.20 7.16 -17.40
C GLN A 198 -14.91 6.90 -18.87
N SER A 199 -15.81 7.33 -19.75
CA SER A 199 -15.65 7.23 -21.20
C SER A 199 -14.90 8.43 -21.81
N ASN A 200 -14.22 9.21 -20.97
CA ASN A 200 -13.49 10.43 -21.31
C ASN A 200 -14.38 11.49 -21.98
N LEU A 201 -15.59 11.68 -21.45
CA LEU A 201 -16.49 12.76 -21.85
C LEU A 201 -16.59 13.80 -20.75
N ASP A 202 -16.28 15.04 -21.08
CA ASP A 202 -16.47 16.16 -20.16
C ASP A 202 -17.95 16.55 -20.10
N VAL A 203 -18.63 16.13 -19.03
CA VAL A 203 -20.07 16.32 -18.84
C VAL A 203 -20.46 16.74 -17.41
N ALA A 204 -19.50 17.06 -16.55
CA ALA A 204 -19.75 17.32 -15.12
C ALA A 204 -20.78 18.45 -14.92
N GLU A 205 -20.60 19.56 -15.64
CA GLU A 205 -21.45 20.75 -15.58
C GLU A 205 -22.58 20.75 -16.63
N LYS A 206 -22.77 19.64 -17.34
CA LYS A 206 -23.76 19.54 -18.41
C LYS A 206 -25.11 19.09 -17.90
N ASP A 207 -26.16 19.52 -18.61
CA ASP A 207 -27.50 19.04 -18.34
C ASP A 207 -27.69 17.58 -18.82
N MET A 208 -28.74 16.92 -18.33
CA MET A 208 -28.97 15.50 -18.64
C MET A 208 -29.22 15.23 -20.13
N SER A 209 -29.78 16.18 -20.87
CA SER A 209 -29.99 16.03 -22.32
C SER A 209 -28.65 16.07 -23.05
N GLU A 210 -27.76 16.98 -22.65
CA GLU A 210 -26.39 17.06 -23.16
C GLU A 210 -25.57 15.80 -22.82
N VAL A 211 -25.69 15.28 -21.59
CA VAL A 211 -25.04 14.02 -21.17
C VAL A 211 -25.49 12.85 -22.06
N ILE A 212 -26.81 12.69 -22.27
CA ILE A 212 -27.36 11.62 -23.12
C ILE A 212 -26.88 11.77 -24.57
N ASN A 213 -26.88 12.98 -25.11
CA ASN A 213 -26.40 13.24 -26.47
C ASN A 213 -24.91 12.92 -26.61
N ALA A 214 -24.09 13.28 -25.62
CA ALA A 214 -22.66 12.94 -25.61
C ALA A 214 -22.45 11.41 -25.60
N LEU A 215 -23.15 10.69 -24.72
CA LEU A 215 -23.09 9.22 -24.65
C LEU A 215 -23.56 8.56 -25.96
N LYS A 216 -24.63 9.07 -26.55
CA LYS A 216 -25.16 8.60 -27.84
C LYS A 216 -24.16 8.83 -28.97
N SER A 217 -23.56 10.02 -29.05
CA SER A 217 -22.60 10.39 -30.10
C SER A 217 -21.36 9.49 -30.13
N LYS A 218 -20.97 8.96 -28.95
CA LYS A 218 -19.88 7.99 -28.80
C LYS A 218 -20.30 6.52 -28.95
N GLY A 219 -21.58 6.25 -29.24
CA GLY A 219 -22.11 4.89 -29.38
C GLY A 219 -22.17 4.11 -28.06
N LEU A 220 -22.01 4.78 -26.91
CA LEU A 220 -22.03 4.17 -25.58
C LEU A 220 -23.46 3.87 -25.12
N LEU A 221 -24.43 4.53 -25.74
CA LEU A 221 -25.85 4.42 -25.45
C LEU A 221 -26.60 4.29 -26.77
N LYS A 222 -27.18 3.11 -27.02
CA LYS A 222 -27.87 2.80 -28.28
C LYS A 222 -29.18 3.57 -28.39
N ASP A 223 -29.68 3.81 -29.60
CA ASP A 223 -30.91 4.58 -29.84
C ASP A 223 -32.12 4.17 -28.97
N PRO A 224 -32.45 2.86 -28.81
CA PRO A 224 -33.55 2.45 -27.95
C PRO A 224 -33.30 2.78 -26.47
N GLN A 225 -32.08 2.57 -25.98
CA GLN A 225 -31.70 2.93 -24.61
C GLN A 225 -31.78 4.44 -24.39
N ALA A 226 -31.38 5.24 -25.38
CA ALA A 226 -31.39 6.71 -25.28
C ALA A 226 -32.81 7.25 -25.14
N SER A 227 -33.75 6.67 -25.87
CA SER A 227 -35.17 7.02 -25.74
C SER A 227 -35.74 6.66 -24.38
N ILE A 228 -35.36 5.51 -23.81
CA ILE A 228 -35.78 5.09 -22.47
C ILE A 228 -35.23 6.05 -21.41
N VAL A 229 -33.93 6.34 -21.47
CA VAL A 229 -33.27 7.27 -20.55
C VAL A 229 -33.89 8.67 -20.63
N GLN A 230 -34.18 9.17 -21.84
CA GLN A 230 -34.89 10.45 -22.00
C GLN A 230 -36.26 10.44 -21.33
N GLY A 231 -37.00 9.32 -21.38
CA GLY A 231 -38.23 9.14 -20.60
C GLY A 231 -38.00 9.33 -19.11
N HIS A 232 -36.96 8.70 -18.55
CA HIS A 232 -36.62 8.83 -17.13
C HIS A 232 -36.08 10.23 -16.76
N THR A 233 -35.43 10.96 -17.67
CA THR A 233 -35.07 12.37 -17.38
C THR A 233 -36.28 13.28 -17.20
N LYS A 234 -37.40 12.99 -17.89
CA LYS A 234 -38.66 13.73 -17.68
C LYS A 234 -39.24 13.44 -16.30
N LEU A 235 -39.14 12.18 -15.84
CA LEU A 235 -39.49 11.81 -14.47
C LEU A 235 -38.62 12.59 -13.47
N ARG A 236 -37.30 12.60 -13.66
CA ARG A 236 -36.34 13.34 -12.83
C ARG A 236 -36.67 14.83 -12.74
N ASN A 237 -36.97 15.48 -13.86
CA ASN A 237 -37.36 16.89 -13.85
C ASN A 237 -38.64 17.12 -13.07
N LYS A 238 -39.66 16.26 -13.21
CA LYS A 238 -40.88 16.35 -12.40
C LYS A 238 -40.58 16.18 -10.91
N ALA A 239 -39.75 15.22 -10.54
CA ALA A 239 -39.39 14.94 -9.15
C ALA A 239 -38.64 16.12 -8.51
N PHE A 240 -37.62 16.67 -9.18
CA PHE A 240 -36.83 17.79 -8.64
C PHE A 240 -37.58 19.13 -8.62
N HIS A 241 -38.63 19.27 -9.42
CA HIS A 241 -39.55 20.40 -9.38
C HIS A 241 -40.81 20.15 -8.55
N ALA A 242 -40.83 19.07 -7.76
CA ALA A 242 -41.94 18.72 -6.87
C ALA A 242 -43.32 18.61 -7.56
N ASN A 243 -43.32 18.14 -8.81
CA ASN A 243 -44.53 17.98 -9.61
C ASN A 243 -45.12 16.56 -9.45
N TRP A 244 -45.53 16.24 -8.22
CA TRP A 244 -45.91 14.90 -7.75
C TRP A 244 -47.15 14.31 -8.44
N ASP A 245 -48.12 15.16 -8.76
CA ASP A 245 -49.37 14.75 -9.44
C ASP A 245 -49.10 14.19 -10.84
N ASN A 246 -47.99 14.58 -11.45
CA ASN A 246 -47.58 14.15 -12.78
C ASN A 246 -46.61 12.96 -12.75
N ILE A 247 -46.42 12.32 -11.60
CA ILE A 247 -45.56 11.14 -11.41
C ILE A 247 -46.41 9.92 -11.09
N GLU A 248 -46.26 8.88 -11.91
CA GLU A 248 -46.94 7.60 -11.73
C GLU A 248 -45.99 6.57 -11.11
N THR A 249 -46.48 5.76 -10.17
CA THR A 249 -45.72 4.66 -9.55
C THR A 249 -45.09 3.72 -10.58
N ALA A 250 -45.81 3.43 -11.67
CA ALA A 250 -45.29 2.61 -12.77
C ALA A 250 -44.06 3.24 -13.45
N SER A 251 -44.04 4.57 -13.61
CA SER A 251 -42.90 5.29 -14.17
C SER A 251 -41.68 5.24 -13.23
N VAL A 252 -41.91 5.36 -11.91
CA VAL A 252 -40.85 5.24 -10.90
C VAL A 252 -40.28 3.82 -10.89
N ASN A 253 -41.14 2.80 -10.88
CA ASN A 253 -40.72 1.40 -10.91
C ASN A 253 -39.89 1.07 -12.17
N SER A 254 -40.33 1.59 -13.33
CA SER A 254 -39.58 1.43 -14.58
C SER A 254 -38.20 2.11 -14.51
N ALA A 255 -38.09 3.28 -13.88
CA ALA A 255 -36.82 3.98 -13.71
C ALA A 255 -35.88 3.21 -12.77
N ILE A 256 -36.42 2.61 -11.70
CA ILE A 256 -35.67 1.78 -10.75
C ILE A 256 -35.06 0.59 -11.49
N ALA A 257 -35.90 -0.17 -12.21
CA ALA A 257 -35.45 -1.35 -12.95
C ALA A 257 -34.40 -1.02 -14.02
N PHE A 258 -34.59 0.08 -14.75
CA PHE A 258 -33.60 0.55 -15.73
C PHE A 258 -32.27 0.91 -15.06
N THR A 259 -32.33 1.72 -14.00
CA THR A 259 -31.13 2.25 -13.34
C THR A 259 -30.30 1.13 -12.72
N GLU A 260 -30.97 0.18 -12.05
CA GLU A 260 -30.34 -1.03 -11.51
C GLU A 260 -29.67 -1.87 -12.61
N SER A 261 -30.38 -2.15 -13.70
CA SER A 261 -29.81 -2.88 -14.84
C SER A 261 -28.64 -2.13 -15.47
N PHE A 262 -28.70 -0.80 -15.54
CA PHE A 262 -27.63 0.04 -16.09
C PHE A 262 -26.38 0.01 -15.19
N ILE A 263 -26.56 0.11 -13.87
CA ILE A 263 -25.46 0.02 -12.90
C ILE A 263 -24.81 -1.37 -13.00
N LEU A 264 -25.61 -2.44 -13.06
CA LEU A 264 -25.09 -3.79 -13.19
C LEU A 264 -24.29 -3.97 -14.48
N ASP A 265 -24.81 -3.50 -15.62
CA ASP A 265 -24.14 -3.64 -16.92
C ASP A 265 -22.88 -2.77 -17.06
N LYS A 266 -22.85 -1.58 -16.46
CA LYS A 266 -21.77 -0.60 -16.67
C LYS A 266 -20.74 -0.50 -15.55
N PHE A 267 -21.11 -0.87 -14.32
CA PHE A 267 -20.28 -0.64 -13.13
C PHE A 267 -19.93 -1.92 -12.37
N SER A 268 -20.52 -3.08 -12.70
CA SER A 268 -20.10 -4.35 -12.10
C SER A 268 -18.89 -4.91 -12.84
N SER A 269 -17.80 -5.14 -12.11
CA SER A 269 -16.58 -5.75 -12.65
C SER A 269 -16.88 -7.17 -13.17
N ASN A 270 -16.47 -7.47 -14.42
CA ASN A 270 -16.02 -8.83 -14.75
C ASN A 270 -14.57 -8.99 -14.26
#